data_AF-A0A1H3RBM7-F1
#
_entry.id   AF-A0A1H3RBM7-F1
#
_cell.length_a   1.000
_cell.length_b   1.000
_cell.length_c   1.000
_cell.angle_alpha   90.00
_cell.angle_beta   90.00
_cell.angle_gamma   90.00
#
_symmetry.space_group_name_H-M   'P 1'
#
loop_
_entity.id
_entity.type
_entity.pdbx_description
1 polymer ?
#
loop_
_entity_poly.entity_id
_entity_poly.type
_entity_poly.pdbx_seq_one_letter_code
_entity_poly.pdbx_strand_id
1 'polypeptide(L)' 'MNRDLAETAADLAVIAIVVWFLVAERFDAMPSRSALNLVGYLVIATSVMRLWRRSRKDDE' A
#
# COMPACT_ATOMS: atom_id res chain seq x y z
N MET A 1 -11.78 17.84 -8.91
CA MET A 1 -11.79 16.58 -9.69
C MET A 1 -10.43 15.88 -9.80
N ASN A 2 -9.28 16.59 -9.85
CA ASN A 2 -7.96 15.91 -9.96
C ASN A 2 -7.34 15.39 -8.66
N ARG A 3 -7.78 15.85 -7.48
CA ARG A 3 -7.12 15.50 -6.21
C ARG A 3 -7.44 14.08 -5.74
N ASP A 4 -8.71 13.66 -5.80
CA ASP A 4 -9.11 12.29 -5.42
C ASP A 4 -8.49 11.23 -6.32
N LEU A 5 -8.36 11.53 -7.61
CA LEU A 5 -7.77 10.63 -8.61
C LEU A 5 -6.25 10.50 -8.42
N ALA A 6 -5.57 11.61 -8.12
CA ALA A 6 -4.14 11.59 -7.79
C ALA A 6 -3.85 10.84 -6.48
N GLU A 7 -4.68 11.02 -5.45
CA GLU A 7 -4.52 10.30 -4.17
C GLU A 7 -4.79 8.79 -4.34
N THR A 8 -5.82 8.41 -5.10
CA THR A 8 -6.09 7.01 -5.43
C THR A 8 -4.95 6.38 -6.23
N ALA A 9 -4.40 7.09 -7.22
CA ALA A 9 -3.26 6.63 -8.00
C ALA A 9 -1.99 6.47 -7.13
N ALA A 10 -1.78 7.37 -6.16
CA ALA A 10 -0.67 7.26 -5.22
C ALA A 10 -0.81 6.03 -4.30
N ASP A 11 -2.00 5.78 -3.76
CA ASP A 11 -2.26 4.58 -2.95
C ASP A 11 -2.03 3.29 -3.74
N LEU A 12 -2.46 3.24 -5.01
CA LEU A 12 -2.21 2.10 -5.90
C LEU A 12 -0.71 1.90 -6.20
N ALA A 13 0.02 2.99 -6.48
CA ALA A 13 1.45 2.92 -6.74
C ALA A 13 2.22 2.40 -5.52
N VAL A 14 1.85 2.86 -4.32
CA VAL A 14 2.43 2.39 -3.06
C VAL A 14 2.17 0.90 -2.85
N ILE A 15 0.92 0.44 -3.03
CA ILE A 15 0.58 -0.98 -2.92
C ILE A 15 1.40 -1.81 -3.91
N ALA A 16 1.50 -1.38 -5.17
CA ALA A 16 2.26 -2.09 -6.20
C ALA A 16 3.75 -2.22 -5.87
N ILE A 17 4.38 -1.13 -5.38
CA ILE A 17 5.78 -1.14 -4.96
C ILE A 17 6.00 -2.08 -3.77
N VAL A 18 5.10 -2.04 -2.79
CA VAL A 18 5.19 -2.93 -1.62
C VAL A 18 5.02 -4.38 -2.03
N VAL A 19 4.03 -4.72 -2.86
CA VAL A 19 3.83 -6.09 -3.34
C VAL A 19 5.04 -6.58 -4.13
N TRP A 20 5.58 -5.74 -5.01
CA TRP A 20 6.81 -6.06 -5.73
C TRP A 20 7.98 -6.33 -4.77
N PHE A 21 8.13 -5.50 -3.73
CA PHE A 21 9.15 -5.69 -2.71
C PHE A 21 8.98 -7.00 -1.93
N LEU A 22 7.73 -7.37 -1.59
CA LEU A 22 7.41 -8.61 -0.87
C LEU A 22 7.72 -9.87 -1.68
N VAL A 23 7.47 -9.83 -3.00
CA VAL A 23 7.60 -10.98 -3.91
C VAL A 23 9.00 -11.08 -4.53
N ALA A 24 9.77 -9.99 -4.57
CA ALA A 24 11.11 -9.99 -5.16
C ALA A 24 12.09 -10.88 -4.36
N GLU A 25 12.47 -12.01 -4.97
CA GLU A 25 13.47 -12.96 -4.45
C GLU A 25 14.84 -12.31 -4.17
N ARG A 26 15.12 -11.14 -4.74
CA ARG A 26 16.35 -10.39 -4.48
C ARG A 26 16.54 -10.02 -3.01
N PHE A 27 15.46 -9.95 -2.23
CA PHE A 27 15.49 -9.58 -0.82
C PHE A 27 15.37 -10.77 0.13
N ASP A 28 15.36 -12.02 -0.38
CA ASP A 28 15.18 -13.24 0.43
C ASP A 28 16.25 -13.37 1.53
N ALA A 29 17.48 -13.00 1.21
CA ALA A 29 18.63 -13.10 2.10
C ALA A 29 18.81 -11.90 3.06
N MET A 30 17.92 -10.89 3.01
CA MET A 30 18.05 -9.74 3.92
C MET A 30 17.59 -10.11 5.35
N PRO A 31 18.44 -9.95 6.38
CA PRO A 31 18.04 -10.21 7.77
C PRO A 31 16.92 -9.26 8.24
N SER A 32 16.76 -8.10 7.61
CA SER A 32 15.69 -7.14 7.88
C SER A 32 14.38 -7.44 7.15
N ARG A 33 14.29 -8.52 6.35
CA ARG A 33 13.11 -8.83 5.54
C ARG A 33 11.84 -8.94 6.37
N SER A 34 11.89 -9.57 7.54
CA SER A 34 10.71 -9.72 8.40
C SER A 34 10.16 -8.35 8.86
N ALA A 35 11.06 -7.41 9.19
CA ALA A 35 10.68 -6.05 9.57
C ALA A 35 10.14 -5.26 8.37
N LEU A 36 10.76 -5.38 7.20
CA LEU A 36 10.31 -4.70 5.97
C LEU A 36 8.98 -5.26 5.47
N ASN A 37 8.75 -6.57 5.61
CA ASN A 37 7.47 -7.21 5.31
C ASN A 37 6.38 -6.67 6.24
N LEU A 38 6.65 -6.56 7.54
CA LEU A 38 5.72 -5.97 8.51
C LEU A 38 5.35 -4.53 8.14
N VAL A 39 6.35 -3.71 7.78
CA VAL A 39 6.13 -2.34 7.29
C VAL A 39 5.30 -2.35 6.01
N GLY A 40 5.60 -3.25 5.07
CA GLY A 40 4.83 -3.41 3.84
C GLY A 40 3.35 -3.73 4.11
N TYR A 41 3.06 -4.69 4.98
CA TYR A 41 1.69 -5.02 5.37
C TYR A 41 0.97 -3.86 6.04
N LEU A 42 1.65 -3.11 6.92
CA LEU A 42 1.09 -1.90 7.53
C LEU A 42 0.74 -0.85 6.49
N VAL A 43 1.65 -0.60 5.54
CA VAL A 43 1.41 0.35 4.46
C VAL A 43 0.20 -0.06 3.63
N ILE A 44 0.12 -1.32 3.18
CA ILE A 44 -1.04 -1.85 2.45
C ILE A 44 -2.33 -1.68 3.26
N ALA A 45 -2.32 -2.08 4.53
CA ALA A 45 -3.49 -1.96 5.41
C ALA A 45 -3.93 -0.50 5.55
N THR A 46 -3.00 0.45 5.70
CA THR A 46 -3.35 1.87 5.80
C THR A 46 -3.89 2.45 4.50
N SER A 47 -3.35 2.09 3.34
CA SER A 47 -3.86 2.52 2.04
C SER A 47 -5.26 1.95 1.77
N VAL A 48 -5.49 0.67 2.06
CA VAL A 48 -6.81 0.05 1.97
C VAL A 48 -7.80 0.74 2.93
N MET A 49 -7.38 1.05 4.15
CA MET A 49 -8.24 1.75 5.11
C MET A 49 -8.61 3.16 4.63
N ARG A 50 -7.69 3.89 3.99
CA ARG A 50 -7.98 5.22 3.40
C ARG A 50 -8.97 5.11 2.26
N LEU A 51 -8.75 4.16 1.34
CA LEU A 51 -9.67 3.88 0.24
C LEU A 51 -11.07 3.53 0.75
N TRP A 52 -11.16 2.62 1.73
CA TRP A 52 -12.43 2.22 2.32
C TRP A 52 -13.15 3.36 3.04
N ARG A 53 -12.43 4.19 3.80
CA ARG A 53 -13.00 5.40 4.42
C ARG A 53 -13.51 6.40 3.39
N ARG A 54 -12.88 6.49 2.21
CA ARG A 54 -13.31 7.37 1.12
C ARG A 54 -14.62 6.87 0.52
N SER A 55 -14.68 5.59 0.15
CA SER A 55 -15.91 4.98 -0.38
C SER A 55 -17.08 5.11 0.59
N ARG A 56 -16.86 4.94 1.90
CA ARG A 56 -17.93 5.08 2.91
C ARG A 56 -18.45 6.50 3.08
N LYS A 57 -17.69 7.51 2.65
CA LYS A 57 -18.06 8.93 2.71
C LYS A 57 -18.85 9.38 1.50
N ASP A 58 -18.77 8.62 0.40
CA ASP A 58 -19.55 8.85 -0.81
C ASP A 58 -20.96 8.20 -0.70
N ASP A 59 -21.16 7.29 0.27
CA ASP A 59 -22.41 6.56 0.52
C ASP A 59 -23.38 7.25 1.52
N GLU A 60 -22.97 8.35 2.16
CA GLU A 60 -23.74 9.12 3.18
C GLU A 60 -24.15 10.50 2.64
#